data_AF-A0A939XE27-F1
#
_entry.id   AF-A0A939XE27-F1
#
_cell.length_a   1.000
_cell.length_b   1.000
_cell.length_c   1.000
_cell.angle_alpha   90.00
_cell.angle_beta   90.00
_cell.angle_gamma   90.00
#
_symmetry.space_group_name_H-M   'P 1'
#
loop_
_entity.id
_entity.type
_entity.pdbx_description
1 polymer ?
#
loop_
_entity_poly.entity_id
_entity_poly.type
_entity_poly.pdbx_seq_one_letter_code
_entity_poly.pdbx_strand_id
1 'polypeptide(L)'
;MILVSSDEKNRAMFVDGKAFLERLANVTEVTTQQNKEGIPDTAVACVCSAGEIYIPLEDLIDIDKELERLGKEKERLEGEMKRVNAKLANEEFVKKAPEKVINAEREKQAKYQEMLDNVLSRIEALKK
;
A
#
# COMPACT_ATOMS: atom_id res chain seq x y z
N MET A 1 -4.59 -0.71 -17.43
CA MET A 1 -5.45 -1.92 -17.54
C MET A 1 -5.22 -2.60 -18.88
N ILE A 2 -5.08 -3.93 -18.89
CA ILE A 2 -4.80 -4.74 -20.08
C ILE A 2 -5.95 -5.74 -20.29
N LEU A 3 -6.49 -5.81 -21.51
CA LEU A 3 -7.57 -6.72 -21.92
C LEU A 3 -7.04 -7.71 -22.95
N VAL A 4 -7.12 -9.00 -22.64
CA VAL A 4 -6.62 -10.08 -23.49
C VAL A 4 -7.80 -10.87 -24.05
N SER A 5 -7.88 -11.01 -25.37
CA SER A 5 -8.87 -11.91 -25.98
C SER A 5 -8.38 -12.49 -27.29
N SER A 6 -8.59 -13.80 -27.46
CA SER A 6 -8.24 -14.54 -28.68
C SER A 6 -9.21 -14.23 -29.84
N ASP A 7 -10.46 -13.87 -29.53
CA ASP A 7 -11.48 -13.51 -30.52
C ASP A 7 -11.37 -12.04 -30.97
N GLU A 8 -11.32 -11.84 -32.29
CA GLU A 8 -11.24 -10.51 -32.90
C GLU A 8 -12.47 -9.64 -32.63
N LYS A 9 -13.67 -10.24 -32.55
CA LYS A 9 -14.91 -9.51 -32.25
C LYS A 9 -14.89 -8.94 -30.83
N ASN A 10 -14.39 -9.71 -29.87
CA ASN A 10 -14.27 -9.26 -28.49
C ASN A 10 -13.20 -8.17 -28.35
N ARG A 11 -12.08 -8.29 -29.07
CA ARG A 11 -11.07 -7.22 -29.12
C ARG A 11 -11.65 -5.93 -29.71
N ALA A 12 -12.41 -6.01 -30.80
CA ALA A 12 -13.07 -4.84 -31.38
C ALA A 12 -14.05 -4.18 -30.38
N MET A 13 -14.86 -4.99 -29.68
CA MET A 13 -15.77 -4.50 -28.63
C MET A 13 -15.02 -3.77 -27.49
N PHE A 14 -13.86 -4.29 -27.07
CA PHE A 14 -13.05 -3.64 -26.04
C PHE A 14 -12.43 -2.32 -26.51
N VAL A 15 -12.02 -2.24 -27.78
CA VAL A 15 -11.51 -1.01 -28.38
C VAL A 15 -12.62 0.04 -28.48
N ASP A 16 -13.81 -0.35 -28.94
CA ASP A 16 -14.97 0.53 -29.03
C ASP A 16 -15.44 1.01 -27.63
N GLY A 17 -15.36 0.12 -26.65
CA GLY A 17 -15.72 0.38 -25.25
C GLY A 17 -14.64 1.11 -24.43
N LYS A 18 -13.46 1.39 -25.01
CA LYS A 18 -12.30 1.93 -24.28
C LYS A 18 -12.63 3.13 -23.40
N ALA A 19 -13.29 4.14 -23.97
CA ALA A 19 -13.61 5.38 -23.25
C ALA A 19 -14.58 5.17 -22.07
N PHE A 20 -15.46 4.16 -22.16
CA PHE A 20 -16.34 3.79 -21.05
C PHE A 20 -15.57 3.08 -19.94
N LEU A 21 -14.63 2.20 -20.30
CA LEU A 21 -13.80 1.49 -19.34
C LEU A 21 -12.88 2.45 -18.58
N GLU A 22 -12.23 3.39 -19.26
CA GLU A 22 -11.42 4.44 -18.63
C GLU A 22 -12.21 5.24 -17.59
N ARG A 23 -13.45 5.61 -17.93
CA ARG A 23 -14.32 6.38 -17.04
C ARG A 23 -14.92 5.58 -15.89
N LEU A 24 -15.45 4.39 -16.15
CA LEU A 24 -16.18 3.60 -15.17
C LEU A 24 -15.24 2.85 -14.22
N ALA A 25 -14.10 2.37 -14.72
CA ALA A 25 -13.09 1.72 -13.90
C ALA A 25 -12.09 2.71 -13.28
N ASN A 26 -12.19 4.00 -13.61
CA ASN A 26 -11.26 5.06 -13.19
C ASN A 26 -9.80 4.68 -13.50
N VAL A 27 -9.55 4.28 -14.74
CA VAL A 27 -8.23 3.88 -15.23
C VAL A 27 -7.74 4.87 -16.29
N THR A 28 -6.46 5.22 -16.24
CA THR A 28 -5.86 6.20 -17.15
C THR A 28 -5.59 5.61 -18.53
N GLU A 29 -5.32 4.31 -18.60
CA GLU A 29 -5.00 3.63 -19.85
C GLU A 29 -5.64 2.23 -19.91
N VAL A 30 -6.25 1.95 -21.05
CA VAL A 30 -6.76 0.62 -21.42
C VAL A 30 -6.09 0.18 -22.72
N THR A 31 -5.45 -0.98 -22.66
CA THR A 31 -4.75 -1.62 -23.78
C THR A 31 -5.40 -2.97 -24.07
N THR A 32 -5.69 -3.24 -25.35
CA THR A 32 -6.26 -4.51 -25.79
C THR A 32 -5.22 -5.29 -26.57
N GLN A 33 -4.99 -6.55 -26.22
CA GLN A 33 -4.00 -7.42 -26.84
C GLN A 33 -4.55 -8.84 -27.09
N GLN A 34 -3.90 -9.60 -27.99
CA GLN A 34 -4.35 -10.94 -28.37
C GLN A 34 -3.80 -12.03 -27.43
N ASN A 35 -2.59 -11.82 -26.91
CA ASN A 35 -1.84 -12.76 -26.09
C ASN A 35 -1.48 -12.12 -24.75
N LYS A 36 -0.85 -12.86 -23.84
CA LYS A 36 -0.49 -12.41 -22.49
C LYS A 36 0.92 -11.80 -22.42
N GLU A 37 1.50 -11.42 -23.56
CA GLU A 37 2.86 -10.89 -23.60
C GLU A 37 2.95 -9.52 -22.94
N GLY A 38 4.03 -9.29 -22.19
CA GLY A 38 4.29 -8.01 -21.53
C GLY A 38 3.44 -7.74 -20.27
N ILE A 39 2.64 -8.70 -19.81
CA ILE A 39 1.88 -8.58 -18.57
C ILE A 39 2.78 -8.96 -17.39
N PRO A 40 2.97 -8.09 -16.38
CA PRO A 40 3.74 -8.43 -15.19
C PRO A 40 3.16 -9.63 -14.45
N ASP A 41 4.00 -10.52 -13.93
CA ASP A 41 3.57 -11.65 -13.09
C ASP A 41 2.84 -11.20 -11.81
N THR A 42 3.05 -9.96 -11.40
CA THR A 42 2.41 -9.32 -10.26
C THR A 42 1.00 -8.79 -10.59
N ALA A 43 0.56 -8.79 -11.84
CA ALA A 43 -0.73 -8.24 -12.23
C ALA A 43 -1.89 -9.08 -11.68
N VAL A 44 -2.97 -8.41 -11.26
CA VAL A 44 -4.21 -9.08 -10.88
C VAL A 44 -4.96 -9.47 -12.13
N ALA A 45 -5.24 -10.77 -12.27
CA ALA A 45 -6.00 -11.31 -13.39
C ALA A 45 -7.46 -11.60 -13.02
N CYS A 46 -8.38 -11.29 -13.92
CA CYS A 46 -9.80 -11.64 -13.83
C CYS A 46 -10.25 -12.23 -15.17
N VAL A 47 -10.92 -13.38 -15.13
CA VAL A 47 -11.39 -14.06 -16.34
C VAL A 47 -12.88 -13.78 -16.53
N CYS A 48 -13.27 -13.31 -17.71
CA CYS A 48 -14.66 -13.15 -18.11
C CYS A 48 -14.95 -13.94 -19.40
N SER A 49 -16.23 -14.06 -19.76
CA SER A 49 -16.64 -14.79 -20.97
C SER A 49 -16.11 -14.17 -22.27
N ALA A 50 -15.80 -12.88 -22.27
CA ALA A 50 -15.30 -12.15 -23.43
C ALA A 50 -13.75 -12.11 -23.52
N GLY A 51 -13.04 -12.47 -22.45
CA GLY A 51 -11.58 -12.41 -22.40
C GLY A 51 -11.04 -12.39 -20.96
N GLU A 52 -9.77 -12.04 -20.83
CA GLU A 52 -9.08 -11.90 -19.55
C GLU A 52 -8.70 -10.43 -19.32
N ILE A 53 -8.88 -9.96 -18.10
CA ILE A 53 -8.56 -8.60 -17.66
C ILE A 53 -7.35 -8.70 -16.74
N TYR A 54 -6.34 -7.91 -17.03
CA TYR A 54 -5.13 -7.80 -16.21
C TYR A 54 -4.98 -6.36 -15.75
N ILE A 55 -4.76 -6.20 -14.45
CA ILE A 55 -4.48 -4.90 -13.86
C ILE A 55 -3.09 -4.97 -13.24
N PRO A 56 -2.07 -4.32 -13.84
CA PRO A 56 -0.76 -4.18 -13.21
C PRO A 56 -0.94 -3.56 -11.83
N LEU A 57 -0.37 -4.18 -10.79
CA LEU A 57 -0.47 -3.64 -9.44
C LEU A 57 0.23 -2.28 -9.29
N GLU A 58 1.20 -2.02 -10.15
CA GLU A 58 1.90 -0.74 -10.30
C GLU A 58 0.94 0.41 -10.67
N ASP A 59 -0.16 0.13 -11.38
CA ASP A 59 -1.19 1.11 -11.74
C ASP A 59 -2.26 1.30 -10.64
N LEU A 60 -2.39 0.35 -9.71
CA LEU A 60 -3.48 0.26 -8.72
C LEU A 60 -3.12 0.86 -7.37
N ILE A 61 -1.82 0.91 -7.04
CA ILE A 61 -1.29 1.50 -5.82
C ILE A 61 -0.27 2.52 -6.29
N ASP A 62 -0.48 3.81 -5.99
CA ASP A 62 0.56 4.82 -6.12
C ASP A 62 1.62 4.51 -5.04
N ILE A 63 2.50 3.56 -5.34
CA ILE A 63 3.49 3.00 -4.41
C ILE A 63 4.34 4.12 -3.86
N ASP A 64 4.67 5.12 -4.68
CA ASP A 64 5.40 6.30 -4.26
C ASP A 64 4.61 7.12 -3.24
N LYS A 65 3.32 7.42 -3.47
CA LYS A 65 2.49 8.09 -2.46
C LYS A 65 2.28 7.25 -1.20
N GLU A 66 2.09 5.94 -1.32
CA GLU A 66 1.88 5.07 -0.15
C GLU A 66 3.18 4.95 0.66
N LEU A 67 4.34 4.86 0.01
CA LEU A 67 5.65 4.94 0.65
C LEU A 67 5.89 6.32 1.29
N GLU A 68 5.48 7.42 0.65
CA GLU A 68 5.55 8.76 1.24
C GLU A 68 4.68 8.87 2.49
N ARG A 69 3.44 8.37 2.43
CA ARG A 69 2.49 8.36 3.57
C ARG A 69 3.04 7.52 4.72
N LEU A 70 3.50 6.30 4.45
CA LEU A 70 4.11 5.41 5.44
C LEU A 70 5.41 5.99 5.98
N GLY A 71 6.19 6.71 5.17
CA GLY A 71 7.39 7.43 5.59
C GLY A 71 7.07 8.54 6.60
N LYS A 72 6.05 9.37 6.33
CA LYS A 72 5.58 10.40 7.28
C LYS A 72 5.07 9.78 8.58
N GLU A 73 4.36 8.66 8.48
CA GLU A 73 3.86 7.95 9.66
C GLU A 73 5.00 7.34 10.50
N LYS A 74 6.01 6.78 9.84
CA LYS A 74 7.26 6.32 10.47
C LYS A 74 7.94 7.46 11.22
N GLU A 75 8.18 8.61 10.58
CA GLU A 75 8.84 9.76 11.23
C GLU A 75 8.06 10.25 12.46
N ARG A 76 6.72 10.29 12.36
CA ARG A 76 5.84 10.65 13.49
C ARG A 76 6.00 9.67 14.64
N LEU A 77 5.96 8.36 14.37
CA LEU A 77 6.09 7.31 15.39
C LEU A 77 7.49 7.30 16.02
N GLU A 78 8.55 7.49 15.24
CA GLU A 78 9.92 7.62 15.75
C GLU A 78 10.07 8.87 16.65
N GLY A 79 9.42 9.97 16.29
CA GLY A 79 9.37 11.18 17.11
C GLY A 79 8.69 10.97 18.46
N GLU A 80 7.54 10.30 18.47
CA GLU A 80 6.82 9.93 19.69
C GLU A 80 7.63 8.94 20.55
N MET A 81 8.23 7.93 19.94
CA MET A 81 9.12 6.99 20.62
C MET A 81 10.32 7.68 21.28
N LYS A 82 10.97 8.63 20.60
CA LYS A 82 12.05 9.44 21.19
C LYS A 82 11.58 10.20 22.43
N ARG A 83 10.38 10.78 22.40
CA ARG A 83 9.81 11.52 23.55
C ARG A 83 9.52 10.61 24.73
N VAL A 84 8.92 9.45 24.49
CA VAL A 84 8.59 8.48 25.55
C VAL A 84 9.87 7.87 26.12
N ASN A 85 10.81 7.48 25.27
CA ASN A 85 12.11 6.96 25.71
C ASN A 85 12.89 7.99 26.52
N ALA A 86 12.89 9.27 26.12
CA ALA A 86 13.55 10.33 26.87
C ALA A 86 12.94 10.53 28.27
N LYS A 87 11.61 10.42 28.40
CA LYS A 87 10.93 10.47 29.71
C LYS A 87 11.28 9.28 30.58
N LEU A 88 11.26 8.08 30.01
CA LEU A 88 11.57 6.83 30.73
C LEU A 88 13.06 6.68 31.06
N ALA A 89 13.96 7.33 30.31
CA ALA A 89 15.39 7.38 30.59
C ALA A 89 15.76 8.42 31.67
N ASN A 90 14.87 9.38 31.95
CA ASN A 90 15.09 10.36 33.01
C ASN A 90 14.93 9.70 34.38
N GLU A 91 16.05 9.46 35.07
CA GLU A 91 16.03 8.83 36.39
C GLU A 91 15.23 9.59 37.44
N GLU A 92 15.16 10.93 37.38
CA GLU A 92 14.30 11.69 38.30
C GLU A 92 12.82 11.40 38.05
N PHE A 93 12.41 11.23 36.80
CA PHE A 93 11.04 10.87 36.45
C PHE A 93 10.72 9.46 36.93
N VAL A 94 11.61 8.49 36.69
CA VAL A 94 11.42 7.10 37.15
C VAL A 94 11.42 6.99 38.68
N LYS A 95 12.21 7.79 39.38
CA LYS A 95 12.30 7.76 40.85
C LYS A 95 11.18 8.54 41.55
N LYS A 96 10.65 9.62 40.95
CA LYS A 96 9.65 10.50 41.58
C LYS A 96 8.22 10.30 41.06
N ALA A 97 8.03 9.77 39.84
CA ALA A 97 6.70 9.62 39.29
C ALA A 97 5.96 8.42 39.91
N PRO A 98 4.63 8.50 40.10
CA PRO A 98 3.83 7.37 40.52
C PRO A 98 3.96 6.20 39.54
N GLU A 99 3.97 4.97 40.06
CA GLU A 99 4.10 3.73 39.29
C GLU A 99 3.06 3.62 38.16
N LYS A 100 1.85 4.11 38.39
CA LYS A 100 0.77 4.19 37.38
C LYS A 100 1.15 5.05 36.17
N VAL A 101 1.91 6.14 36.38
CA VAL A 101 2.37 7.02 35.30
C VAL A 101 3.53 6.38 34.53
N ILE A 102 4.45 5.71 35.24
CA ILE A 102 5.57 4.98 34.61
C ILE A 102 5.04 3.83 33.75
N ASN A 103 4.07 3.06 34.25
CA ASN A 103 3.45 1.97 33.51
C ASN A 103 2.68 2.48 32.29
N ALA A 104 1.94 3.60 32.42
CA ALA A 104 1.27 4.21 31.28
C ALA A 104 2.24 4.70 30.19
N GLU A 105 3.41 5.24 30.55
CA GLU A 105 4.42 5.62 29.56
C GLU A 105 5.11 4.39 28.94
N ARG A 106 5.33 3.30 29.69
CA ARG A 106 5.83 2.02 29.14
C ARG A 106 4.83 1.35 28.19
N GLU A 107 3.54 1.39 28.51
CA GLU A 107 2.49 0.89 27.61
C GLU A 107 2.42 1.71 26.32
N LYS A 108 2.53 3.05 26.42
CA LYS A 108 2.64 3.91 25.22
C LYS A 108 3.87 3.56 24.39
N GLN A 109 5.02 3.34 25.03
CA GLN A 109 6.24 2.92 24.36
C GLN A 109 6.03 1.63 23.57
N ALA A 110 5.48 0.60 24.22
CA ALA A 110 5.21 -0.69 23.58
C ALA A 110 4.23 -0.55 22.40
N LYS A 111 3.16 0.23 22.56
CA LYS A 111 2.19 0.48 21.50
C LYS A 111 2.80 1.20 20.30
N TYR A 112 3.61 2.23 20.53
CA TYR A 112 4.27 2.96 19.44
C TYR A 112 5.32 2.10 18.74
N GLN A 113 6.02 1.24 19.47
CA GLN A 113 6.95 0.27 18.89
C GLN A 113 6.21 -0.71 17.98
N GLU A 114 5.11 -1.31 18.45
CA GLU A 114 4.29 -2.23 17.64
C GLU A 114 3.75 -1.56 16.36
N MET A 115 3.28 -0.31 16.47
CA MET A 115 2.84 0.46 15.31
C MET A 115 3.98 0.72 14.33
N LEU A 116 5.18 1.04 14.84
CA LEU A 116 6.36 1.29 14.01
C LEU A 116 6.80 0.04 13.27
N ASP A 117 6.82 -1.11 13.94
CA ASP A 117 7.21 -2.40 13.35
C ASP A 117 6.25 -2.80 12.22
N ASN A 118 4.94 -2.58 12.41
CA ASN A 118 3.94 -2.80 11.38
C ASN A 118 4.15 -1.89 10.16
N VAL A 119 4.46 -0.61 10.38
CA VAL A 119 4.75 0.34 9.29
C VAL A 119 6.01 -0.06 8.54
N LEU A 120 7.07 -0.47 9.24
CA LEU A 120 8.32 -0.93 8.62
C LEU A 120 8.12 -2.19 7.77
N SER A 121 7.42 -3.19 8.31
CA SER A 121 7.07 -4.41 7.58
C SER A 121 6.29 -4.10 6.29
N ARG A 122 5.35 -3.16 6.36
CA ARG A 122 4.56 -2.73 5.20
C ARG A 122 5.39 -1.97 4.17
N ILE A 123 6.33 -1.12 4.61
CA ILE A 123 7.28 -0.45 3.71
C ILE A 123 8.18 -1.48 3.01
N GLU A 124 8.69 -2.48 3.72
CA GLU A 124 9.53 -3.53 3.14
C GLU A 124 8.77 -4.37 2.11
N ALA A 125 7.51 -4.70 2.40
CA ALA A 125 6.65 -5.44 1.47
C ALA A 125 6.38 -4.67 0.16
N LEU A 126 6.31 -3.33 0.23
CA LEU A 126 6.05 -2.47 -0.95
C LEU A 126 7.32 -2.10 -1.72
N LYS A 127 8.51 -2.30 -1.14
CA LYS A 127 9.81 -2.09 -1.81
C LYS A 127 10.36 -3.34 -2.51
N LYS A 128 9.71 -4.49 -2.32
CA LYS A 128 10.06 -5.77 -2.93
C LYS A 128 9.35 -5.96 -4.26
#